data_AF-A0A7S2N760-F1
#
_entry.id   AF-A0A7S2N760-F1
#
_cell.length_a   1.000
_cell.length_b   1.000
_cell.length_c   1.000
_cell.angle_alpha   90.00
_cell.angle_beta   90.00
_cell.angle_gamma   90.00
#
_symmetry.space_group_name_H-M   'P 1'
#
loop_
_entity.id
_entity.type
_entity.pdbx_description
1 polymer ?
#
loop_
_entity_poly.entity_id
_entity_poly.type
_entity_poly.pdbx_seq_one_letter_code
_entity_poly.pdbx_strand_id
1 'polypeptide(L)'
;LSSAAVTGNAEKYLPTMIQRSGRALASLRADMQVQAQAQAAQYLRSRAKQLDSRVLSALAGRVADDPFRKVKKMIKDLLVRLMEEANEEAEHKGWCDTELATNEQTRKEKTEAVETLH
;
A
#
# COMPACT_ATOMS: atom_id res chain seq x y z
N LEU A 1 5.59 7.24 2.11
CA LEU A 1 4.88 6.73 0.90
C LEU A 1 5.27 7.55 -0.33
N SER A 2 6.49 8.10 -0.41
CA SER A 2 6.80 9.20 -1.33
C SER A 2 8.17 9.05 -2.01
N SER A 3 8.45 7.90 -2.61
CA SER A 3 9.50 7.86 -3.62
C SER A 3 8.88 8.29 -4.95
N ALA A 4 9.36 9.40 -5.52
CA ALA A 4 8.82 10.02 -6.74
C ALA A 4 8.84 9.07 -7.95
N ALA A 5 9.75 8.09 -7.95
CA ALA A 5 9.82 7.05 -8.98
C ALA A 5 8.60 6.10 -8.95
N VAL A 6 8.06 5.82 -7.77
CA VAL A 6 6.93 4.90 -7.58
C VAL A 6 5.59 5.54 -7.99
N THR A 7 5.53 6.88 -8.05
CA THR A 7 4.28 7.61 -8.34
C THR A 7 4.03 7.70 -9.85
N GLY A 8 5.07 8.01 -10.64
CA GLY A 8 4.92 8.36 -12.06
C GLY A 8 4.48 7.22 -13.00
N ASN A 9 4.91 5.97 -12.76
CA ASN A 9 4.48 4.82 -13.59
C ASN A 9 3.18 4.18 -13.09
N ALA A 10 2.92 4.23 -11.77
CA ALA A 10 1.67 3.72 -11.21
C ALA A 10 0.44 4.47 -11.75
N GLU A 11 0.54 5.78 -11.97
CA GLU A 11 -0.56 6.60 -12.52
C GLU A 11 -0.89 6.29 -14.00
N LYS A 12 0.07 5.72 -14.75
CA LYS A 12 -0.13 5.34 -16.16
C LYS A 12 -0.85 3.99 -16.31
N TYR A 13 -0.64 3.06 -15.38
CA TYR A 13 -1.13 1.67 -15.49
C TYR A 13 -2.16 1.26 -14.44
N LEU A 14 -2.26 1.97 -13.30
CA LEU A 14 -3.39 1.85 -12.39
C LEU A 14 -4.37 2.98 -12.68
N PRO A 15 -5.53 2.72 -13.31
CA PRO A 15 -6.57 3.73 -13.39
C PRO A 15 -6.89 4.17 -11.96
N THR A 16 -6.77 5.48 -11.72
CA THR A 16 -6.95 6.17 -10.43
C THR A 16 -7.81 5.35 -9.50
N MET A 17 -7.18 4.69 -8.54
CA MET A 17 -7.88 4.08 -7.43
C MET A 17 -8.68 5.22 -6.81
N ILE A 18 -10.01 5.20 -6.99
CA ILE A 18 -10.93 6.18 -6.42
C ILE A 18 -11.02 5.89 -4.92
N GLN A 19 -9.90 6.02 -4.21
CA GLN A 19 -9.92 6.30 -2.80
C GLN A 19 -10.28 7.77 -2.72
N ARG A 20 -11.58 8.08 -2.82
CA ARG A 20 -12.11 9.43 -2.61
C ARG A 20 -11.49 9.94 -1.32
N SER A 21 -10.67 10.98 -1.44
CA SER A 21 -10.07 11.74 -0.33
C SER A 21 -11.09 12.45 0.56
N GLY A 22 -12.39 12.20 0.36
CA GLY A 22 -13.46 12.62 1.25
C GLY A 22 -13.56 11.70 2.45
N ARG A 23 -13.35 12.25 3.65
CA ARG A 23 -13.62 11.57 4.92
C ARG A 23 -15.06 11.07 4.95
N ALA A 24 -15.27 9.77 4.76
CA ALA A 24 -16.57 9.17 4.93
C ALA A 24 -17.04 9.32 6.39
N LEU A 25 -18.34 9.50 6.63
CA LEU A 25 -18.91 9.56 7.99
C LEU A 25 -18.52 8.35 8.85
N ALA A 26 -18.33 7.18 8.23
CA ALA A 26 -17.83 5.98 8.90
C ALA A 26 -16.38 6.14 9.41
N SER A 27 -15.51 6.80 8.63
CA SER A 27 -14.13 7.10 9.06
C SER A 27 -14.12 8.07 10.24
N LEU A 28 -14.97 9.10 10.20
CA LEU A 28 -15.06 10.08 11.30
C LEU A 28 -15.50 9.43 12.61
N ARG A 29 -16.50 8.53 12.55
CA ARG A 29 -16.96 7.75 13.71
C ARG A 29 -15.88 6.82 14.25
N ALA A 30 -15.13 6.15 13.36
CA ALA A 30 -14.03 5.30 13.75
C ALA A 30 -12.93 6.09 14.46
N ASP A 31 -12.58 7.28 13.95
CA ASP A 31 -11.59 8.16 14.58
C ASP A 31 -12.04 8.63 15.97
N MET A 32 -13.31 9.06 16.10
CA MET A 32 -13.89 9.45 17.39
C MET A 32 -13.91 8.28 18.39
N GLN A 33 -14.22 7.07 17.93
CA GLN A 33 -14.22 5.88 18.77
C GLN A 33 -12.82 5.53 19.28
N VAL A 34 -11.78 5.63 18.43
CA VAL A 34 -10.38 5.41 18.83
C VAL A 34 -9.94 6.44 19.87
N GLN A 35 -10.30 7.71 19.69
CA GLN A 35 -10.02 8.77 20.67
C GLN A 35 -10.72 8.51 22.01
N ALA A 36 -11.99 8.12 21.99
CA ALA A 36 -12.75 7.79 23.19
C ALA A 36 -12.17 6.58 23.93
N GLN A 37 -11.75 5.51 23.20
CA GLN A 37 -11.07 4.36 23.80
C GLN A 37 -9.74 4.76 24.45
N ALA A 38 -8.94 5.62 23.80
CA ALA A 38 -7.66 6.07 24.35
C ALA A 38 -7.85 6.85 25.65
N GLN A 39 -8.83 7.75 25.71
CA GLN A 39 -9.20 8.50 26.91
C GLN A 39 -9.70 7.57 28.02
N ALA A 40 -10.58 6.63 27.70
CA ALA A 40 -11.09 5.65 28.66
C ALA A 40 -9.97 4.78 29.23
N ALA A 41 -9.05 4.29 28.39
CA ALA A 41 -7.89 3.52 28.81
C ALA A 41 -6.96 4.33 29.74
N GLN A 42 -6.72 5.61 29.45
CA GLN A 42 -5.93 6.48 30.34
C GLN A 42 -6.61 6.68 31.69
N TYR A 43 -7.92 6.97 31.70
CA TYR A 43 -8.68 7.14 32.92
C TYR A 43 -8.68 5.87 33.79
N LEU A 44 -8.91 4.71 33.17
CA LEU A 44 -8.86 3.43 33.86
C LEU A 44 -7.46 3.14 34.42
N ARG A 45 -6.37 3.48 33.69
CA ARG A 45 -5.00 3.37 34.21
C ARG A 45 -4.74 4.28 35.41
N SER A 46 -5.22 5.53 35.38
CA SER A 46 -5.01 6.45 36.52
C SER A 46 -5.76 5.97 37.76
N ARG A 47 -6.99 5.48 37.59
CA ARG A 47 -7.78 4.91 38.70
C ARG A 47 -7.20 3.60 39.20
N ALA A 48 -6.71 2.74 38.31
CA ALA A 48 -6.02 1.52 38.69
C ALA A 48 -4.82 1.79 39.61
N LYS A 49 -4.02 2.82 39.31
CA LYS A 49 -2.88 3.23 40.15
C LYS A 49 -3.31 3.81 41.50
N GLN A 50 -4.35 4.65 41.52
CA GLN A 50 -4.84 5.26 42.76
C GLN A 50 -5.45 4.23 43.72
N LEU A 51 -6.11 3.20 43.17
CA LEU A 51 -6.85 2.19 43.92
C LEU A 51 -6.07 0.87 44.09
N ASP A 52 -4.83 0.82 43.60
CA ASP A 52 -4.01 -0.41 43.49
C ASP A 52 -4.78 -1.61 42.89
N SER A 53 -5.60 -1.33 41.86
CA SER A 53 -6.53 -2.32 41.30
C SER A 53 -5.95 -3.00 40.06
N ARG A 54 -5.61 -4.29 40.20
CA ARG A 54 -5.20 -5.16 39.09
C ARG A 54 -6.28 -5.33 38.02
N VAL A 55 -7.55 -5.36 38.42
CA VAL A 55 -8.69 -5.53 37.49
C VAL A 55 -8.82 -4.32 36.57
N LEU A 56 -8.74 -3.10 37.12
CA LEU A 56 -8.78 -1.88 36.33
C LEU A 56 -7.58 -1.75 35.40
N SER A 57 -6.40 -2.18 35.85
CA SER A 57 -5.20 -2.20 35.01
C SER A 57 -5.34 -3.17 33.83
N ALA A 58 -5.88 -4.36 34.06
CA ALA A 58 -6.12 -5.35 33.00
C ALA A 58 -7.18 -4.86 32.00
N LEU A 59 -8.26 -4.25 32.50
CA LEU A 59 -9.31 -3.68 31.65
C LEU A 59 -8.77 -2.54 30.78
N ALA A 60 -7.94 -1.66 31.36
CA ALA A 60 -7.34 -0.56 30.61
C ALA A 60 -6.40 -1.05 29.49
N GLY A 61 -5.72 -2.19 29.70
CA GLY A 61 -4.96 -2.88 28.66
C GLY A 61 -5.85 -3.30 27.49
N ARG A 62 -6.94 -4.02 27.80
CA ARG A 62 -7.90 -4.51 26.78
C ARG A 62 -8.59 -3.39 26.02
N VAL A 63 -8.93 -2.28 26.67
CA VAL A 63 -9.56 -1.11 26.02
C VAL A 63 -8.58 -0.39 25.08
N ALA A 64 -7.28 -0.42 25.39
CA ALA A 64 -6.24 0.19 24.56
C ALA A 64 -5.85 -0.67 23.34
N ASP A 65 -6.18 -1.96 23.34
CA ASP A 65 -5.84 -2.86 22.25
C ASP A 65 -6.70 -2.59 21.00
N ASP A 66 -6.04 -2.47 19.85
CA ASP A 66 -6.69 -2.38 18.54
C ASP A 66 -6.86 -3.79 17.96
N PRO A 67 -8.08 -4.36 17.93
CA PRO A 67 -8.32 -5.74 17.48
C PRO A 67 -7.98 -5.93 16.00
N PHE A 68 -7.91 -4.85 15.20
CA PHE A 68 -7.63 -4.91 13.77
C PHE A 68 -6.21 -4.50 13.41
N ARG A 69 -5.31 -4.27 14.38
CA ARG A 69 -3.94 -3.83 14.10
C ARG A 69 -3.22 -4.72 13.09
N LYS A 70 -3.37 -6.04 13.25
CA LYS A 70 -2.76 -7.04 12.33
C LYS A 70 -3.38 -6.96 10.94
N VAL A 71 -4.70 -6.83 10.84
CA VAL A 71 -5.41 -6.73 9.55
C VAL A 71 -5.03 -5.45 8.81
N LYS A 72 -5.00 -4.30 9.50
CA LYS A 72 -4.54 -3.02 8.93
C LYS A 72 -3.10 -3.12 8.42
N LYS A 73 -2.23 -3.86 9.14
CA LYS A 73 -0.86 -4.12 8.68
C LYS A 73 -0.85 -4.97 7.41
N MET A 74 -1.57 -6.10 7.38
CA MET A 74 -1.63 -6.96 6.19
C MET A 74 -2.14 -6.23 4.96
N ILE A 75 -3.15 -5.36 5.10
CA ILE A 75 -3.67 -4.55 3.98
C ILE A 75 -2.61 -3.58 3.47
N LYS A 76 -1.90 -2.89 4.38
CA LYS A 76 -0.80 -1.99 4.01
C LYS A 76 0.33 -2.75 3.31
N ASP A 77 0.72 -3.90 3.84
CA ASP A 77 1.77 -4.74 3.26
C ASP A 77 1.36 -5.25 1.87
N LEU A 78 0.09 -5.62 1.66
CA LEU A 78 -0.43 -6.00 0.35
C LEU A 78 -0.42 -4.84 -0.65
N LEU A 79 -0.80 -3.63 -0.22
CA LEU A 79 -0.75 -2.44 -1.08
C LEU A 79 0.68 -2.16 -1.55
N VAL A 80 1.67 -2.28 -0.65
CA VAL A 80 3.09 -2.11 -1.02
C VAL A 80 3.50 -3.15 -2.06
N ARG A 81 3.18 -4.43 -1.83
CA ARG A 81 3.49 -5.50 -2.79
C ARG A 81 2.87 -5.27 -4.16
N LEU A 82 1.59 -4.89 -4.22
CA LEU A 82 0.92 -4.61 -5.48
C LEU A 82 1.56 -3.43 -6.24
N MET A 83 2.07 -2.44 -5.52
CA MET A 83 2.79 -1.31 -6.13
C MET A 83 4.16 -1.72 -6.66
N GLU A 84 4.87 -2.60 -5.94
CA GLU A 84 6.15 -3.17 -6.38
C GLU A 84 5.97 -4.06 -7.61
N GLU A 85 5.02 -5.01 -7.58
CA GLU A 85 4.68 -5.89 -8.70
C GLU A 85 4.29 -5.10 -9.96
N ALA A 86 3.49 -4.03 -9.81
CA ALA A 86 3.13 -3.16 -10.93
C ALA A 86 4.33 -2.42 -11.53
N ASN A 87 5.31 -2.02 -10.71
CA ASN A 87 6.51 -1.38 -11.20
C ASN A 87 7.42 -2.38 -11.94
N GLU A 88 7.63 -3.55 -11.35
CA GLU A 88 8.44 -4.63 -11.95
C GLU A 88 7.86 -5.07 -13.30
N GLU A 89 6.54 -5.27 -13.40
CA GLU A 89 5.88 -5.62 -14.65
C GLU A 89 6.02 -4.51 -15.71
N ALA A 90 5.92 -3.24 -15.30
CA ALA A 90 6.08 -2.11 -16.23
C ALA A 90 7.51 -2.00 -16.77
N GLU A 91 8.53 -2.19 -15.92
CA GLU A 91 9.94 -2.21 -16.32
C GLU A 91 10.23 -3.40 -17.23
N HIS A 92 9.75 -4.59 -16.86
CA HIS A 92 9.94 -5.81 -17.64
C HIS A 92 9.26 -5.72 -19.02
N LYS A 93 8.04 -5.16 -19.08
CA LYS A 93 7.38 -4.89 -20.36
C LYS A 93 8.18 -3.93 -21.23
N GLY A 94 8.70 -2.83 -20.66
CA GLY A 94 9.51 -1.87 -21.41
C GLY A 94 10.78 -2.49 -22.00
N TRP A 95 11.41 -3.40 -21.26
CA TRP A 95 12.52 -4.20 -21.76
C TRP A 95 12.10 -5.11 -22.92
N CYS A 96 11.03 -5.89 -22.75
CA CYS A 96 10.50 -6.78 -23.79
C CYS A 96 10.15 -6.02 -25.09
N ASP A 97 9.48 -4.86 -24.98
CA ASP A 97 9.12 -4.03 -26.12
C ASP A 97 10.38 -3.56 -26.89
N THR A 98 11.45 -3.19 -26.17
CA THR A 98 12.71 -2.69 -26.75
C THR A 98 13.49 -3.79 -27.47
N GLU A 99 13.65 -4.94 -26.81
CA GLU A 99 14.36 -6.10 -27.37
C GLU A 99 13.62 -6.63 -28.61
N LEU A 100 12.29 -6.68 -28.57
CA LEU A 100 11.49 -7.16 -29.69
C LEU A 100 11.61 -6.21 -30.90
N ALA A 101 11.54 -4.90 -30.67
CA ALA A 101 11.73 -3.90 -31.74
C ALA A 101 13.14 -3.98 -32.35
N THR A 102 14.17 -4.13 -31.52
CA THR A 102 15.57 -4.27 -31.96
C THR A 102 15.78 -5.55 -32.76
N ASN A 103 15.18 -6.66 -32.31
CA ASN A 103 15.24 -7.94 -33.02
C ASN A 103 14.53 -7.86 -34.38
N GLU A 104 13.33 -7.26 -34.42
CA GLU A 104 12.58 -7.07 -35.66
C GLU A 104 13.36 -6.22 -36.68
N GLN A 105 13.94 -5.10 -36.23
CA GLN A 105 14.78 -4.26 -37.08
C GLN A 105 15.99 -5.04 -37.62
N THR A 106 16.73 -5.72 -36.74
CA THR A 106 17.89 -6.53 -37.12
C THR A 106 17.51 -7.62 -38.14
N ARG A 107 16.33 -8.25 -37.97
CA ARG A 107 15.83 -9.25 -38.91
C ARG A 107 15.54 -8.66 -40.28
N LYS A 108 14.86 -7.50 -40.34
CA LYS A 108 14.57 -6.82 -41.62
C LYS A 108 15.85 -6.45 -42.35
N GLU A 109 16.79 -5.80 -41.67
CA GLU A 109 18.09 -5.41 -42.24
C GLU A 109 18.86 -6.62 -42.79
N LYS A 110 18.90 -7.72 -42.03
CA LYS A 110 19.58 -8.96 -42.48
C LYS A 110 18.87 -9.64 -43.64
N THR A 111 17.53 -9.66 -43.64
CA THR A 111 16.76 -10.23 -44.76
C THR A 111 16.96 -9.42 -46.04
N GLU A 112 16.86 -8.09 -45.96
CA GLU A 112 17.10 -7.19 -47.08
C GLU A 112 18.52 -7.36 -47.65
N ALA A 113 19.54 -7.46 -46.78
CA ALA A 113 20.91 -7.73 -47.20
C ALA A 113 21.04 -9.05 -47.99
N VAL A 114 20.36 -10.11 -47.55
CA VAL A 114 20.33 -11.40 -48.27
C VAL A 114 19.61 -11.28 -49.61
N GLU A 115 18.49 -10.56 -49.68
CA GLU A 115 17.76 -10.36 -50.93
C GLU A 115 18.55 -9.56 -51.97
N THR A 116 19.35 -8.57 -51.55
CA THR A 116 20.20 -7.78 -52.46
C THR A 116 21.43 -8.53 -53.00
N LEU A 117 21.74 -9.72 -52.46
CA LEU A 117 22.86 -10.56 -52.91
C LEU A 117 22.45 -11.56 -54.02
N HIS A 118 21.17 -11.62 -54.39
CA HIS A 118 20.62 -12.42 -55.48
C HIS A 118 20.13 -11.54 -56.63
#